data_AF-A0A5R9L1H4-F1
#
_entry.id   AF-A0A5R9L1H4-F1
#
_cell.length_a   1.000
_cell.length_b   1.000
_cell.length_c   1.000
_cell.angle_alpha   90.00
_cell.angle_beta   90.00
_cell.angle_gamma   90.00
#
_symmetry.space_group_name_H-M   'P 1'
#
loop_
_entity.id
_entity.type
_entity.pdbx_description
1 polymer ?
#
loop_
_entity_poly.entity_id
_entity_poly.type
_entity_poly.pdbx_seq_one_letter_code
_entity_poly.pdbx_strand_id
1 'polypeptide(L)'
;MRSKILPFAISLLYLLFITKDLSAQVKIGTNPTVIESNSNLEVEASTTGRKFKVDKATGKITIADGTQTNFSVLTSDADGKASWTKLSFQSFGSFPRMMVTGATTGELTDGVRVNLTYPNIQIVMSGFTYQSTDGQVRAVEGSYIVETFLTIENSEGCTGTSVMGLEVELMRNGEVIDYPILDEKLTPVYHDKYITKVSEVIGLVTGDYVSFSILPTIKSPQAGCTIKVTKGDLKMTYIP
;
A
#
# COMPACT_ATOMS: atom_id res chain seq x y z
N MET A 1 44.09 10.51 -76.70
CA MET A 1 44.29 9.91 -75.37
C MET A 1 43.48 10.56 -74.22
N ARG A 2 42.43 11.36 -74.50
CA ARG A 2 41.58 11.99 -73.47
C ARG A 2 40.15 11.47 -73.59
N SER A 3 39.71 10.57 -72.70
CA SER A 3 38.28 10.25 -72.45
C SER A 3 38.10 9.09 -71.45
N LYS A 4 39.05 8.15 -71.33
CA LYS A 4 38.85 6.94 -70.49
C LYS A 4 39.03 7.14 -68.98
N ILE A 5 39.59 8.26 -68.52
CA ILE A 5 39.88 8.50 -67.09
C ILE A 5 38.61 8.90 -66.32
N LEU A 6 37.69 9.64 -66.95
CA LEU A 6 36.48 10.14 -66.31
C LEU A 6 35.47 9.05 -65.91
N PRO A 7 35.12 8.06 -66.77
CA PRO A 7 34.20 6.99 -66.36
C PRO A 7 34.82 6.09 -65.28
N PHE A 8 36.15 5.92 -65.29
CA PHE A 8 36.85 5.15 -64.27
C PHE A 8 36.84 5.85 -62.91
N ALA A 9 37.06 7.18 -62.90
CA ALA A 9 36.97 7.98 -61.67
C ALA A 9 35.55 8.01 -61.10
N ILE A 10 34.52 8.09 -61.94
CA ILE A 10 33.11 8.05 -61.50
C ILE A 10 32.76 6.66 -60.93
N SER A 11 33.22 5.58 -61.56
CA SER A 11 33.00 4.21 -61.07
C SER A 11 33.69 3.97 -59.72
N LEU A 12 34.92 4.46 -59.54
CA LEU A 12 35.66 4.32 -58.28
C LEU A 12 35.04 5.16 -57.15
N LEU A 13 34.54 6.35 -57.48
CA LEU A 13 33.82 7.20 -56.54
C LEU A 13 32.49 6.57 -56.10
N TYR A 14 31.76 5.91 -57.00
CA TYR A 14 30.55 5.14 -56.67
C TYR A 14 30.83 3.97 -55.72
N LEU A 15 31.98 3.30 -55.85
CA LEU A 15 32.40 2.21 -54.96
C LEU A 15 32.72 2.69 -53.54
N LEU A 16 33.19 3.93 -53.38
CA LEU A 16 33.52 4.50 -52.06
C LEU A 16 32.28 4.91 -51.24
N PHE A 17 31.13 5.13 -51.89
CA PHE A 17 29.89 5.51 -51.20
C PHE A 17 28.98 4.32 -50.83
N ILE A 18 29.39 3.09 -51.12
CA ILE A 18 28.64 1.87 -50.73
C ILE A 18 29.31 1.22 -49.52
N THR A 19 29.56 1.99 -48.46
CA THR A 19 29.82 1.39 -47.14
C THR A 19 28.47 1.10 -46.51
N LYS A 20 27.90 -0.08 -46.77
CA LYS A 20 26.81 -0.57 -45.92
C LYS A 20 27.40 -0.88 -44.56
N ASP A 21 26.86 -0.27 -43.51
CA ASP A 21 27.22 -0.62 -42.13
C ASP A 21 26.96 -2.12 -41.92
N LEU A 22 28.02 -2.91 -41.97
CA LEU A 22 28.01 -4.33 -41.65
C LEU A 22 27.87 -4.45 -40.14
N SER A 23 26.64 -4.36 -39.65
CA SER A 23 26.32 -4.74 -38.27
C SER A 23 26.46 -6.26 -38.16
N ALA A 24 27.34 -6.72 -37.26
CA ALA A 24 27.43 -8.13 -36.94
C ALA A 24 26.11 -8.57 -36.29
N GLN A 25 25.45 -9.55 -36.89
CA GLN A 25 24.29 -10.22 -36.31
C GLN A 25 24.77 -11.50 -35.62
N VAL A 26 24.25 -11.76 -34.43
CA VAL A 26 24.61 -12.95 -33.64
C VAL A 26 23.39 -13.82 -33.45
N LYS A 27 23.51 -15.10 -33.81
CA LYS A 27 22.53 -16.12 -33.48
C LYS A 27 23.17 -17.27 -32.72
N ILE A 28 22.50 -17.69 -31.65
CA ILE A 28 22.86 -18.82 -30.81
C ILE A 28 21.61 -19.69 -30.63
N GLY A 29 21.72 -21.01 -30.73
CA GLY A 29 20.60 -21.92 -30.49
C GLY A 29 20.49 -23.01 -31.54
N THR A 30 19.33 -23.65 -31.61
CA THR A 30 19.08 -24.83 -32.46
C THR A 30 19.02 -24.56 -33.95
N ASN A 31 18.92 -23.30 -34.38
CA ASN A 31 19.04 -22.89 -35.78
C ASN A 31 20.14 -21.83 -35.97
N PRO A 32 21.42 -22.17 -35.79
CA PRO A 32 22.49 -21.17 -35.73
C PRO A 32 22.80 -20.52 -37.09
N THR A 33 22.24 -21.03 -38.20
CA THR A 33 22.62 -20.64 -39.56
C THR A 33 21.84 -19.46 -40.11
N VAL A 34 20.64 -19.17 -39.58
CA VAL A 34 19.77 -18.10 -40.10
C VAL A 34 19.21 -17.28 -38.94
N ILE A 35 19.67 -16.03 -38.82
CA ILE A 35 19.03 -15.04 -37.97
C ILE A 35 17.83 -14.41 -38.66
N GLU A 36 16.78 -14.12 -37.91
CA GLU A 36 15.67 -13.32 -38.42
C GLU A 36 16.18 -11.97 -38.94
N SER A 37 15.70 -11.54 -40.11
CA SER A 37 16.18 -10.34 -40.81
C SER A 37 16.05 -9.05 -40.00
N ASN A 38 15.09 -9.01 -39.06
CA ASN A 38 14.85 -7.87 -38.17
C ASN A 38 15.43 -8.06 -36.76
N SER A 39 16.42 -8.94 -36.58
CA SER A 39 17.10 -9.16 -35.29
C SER A 39 18.56 -8.72 -35.36
N ASN A 40 19.07 -8.11 -34.29
CA ASN A 40 20.52 -7.91 -34.11
C ASN A 40 21.15 -9.05 -33.29
N LEU A 41 20.41 -9.58 -32.32
CA LEU A 41 20.78 -10.72 -31.49
C LEU A 41 19.58 -11.64 -31.34
N GLU A 42 19.80 -12.94 -31.49
CA GLU A 42 18.79 -13.96 -31.26
C GLU A 42 19.39 -15.18 -30.56
N VAL A 43 18.80 -15.57 -29.43
CA VAL A 43 19.19 -16.76 -28.66
C VAL A 43 17.95 -17.65 -28.53
N GLU A 44 17.98 -18.84 -29.11
CA GLU A 44 16.85 -19.75 -29.17
C GLU A 44 17.08 -21.02 -28.37
N ALA A 45 16.01 -21.46 -27.69
CA ALA A 45 15.94 -22.82 -27.17
C ALA A 45 15.49 -23.81 -28.26
N SER A 46 15.63 -25.10 -27.98
CA SER A 46 15.17 -26.17 -28.88
C SER A 46 13.65 -26.22 -29.06
N THR A 47 12.90 -25.62 -28.14
CA THR A 47 11.44 -25.49 -28.27
C THR A 47 11.09 -24.28 -29.12
N THR A 48 10.38 -24.49 -30.22
CA THR A 48 9.92 -23.44 -31.12
C THR A 48 9.21 -22.32 -30.37
N GLY A 49 9.58 -21.07 -30.67
CA GLY A 49 8.98 -19.87 -30.08
C GLY A 49 9.61 -19.42 -28.76
N ARG A 50 10.49 -20.24 -28.15
CA ARG A 50 11.23 -19.84 -26.94
C ARG A 50 12.55 -19.17 -27.31
N LYS A 51 12.67 -17.87 -27.04
CA LYS A 51 13.83 -17.07 -27.44
C LYS A 51 14.04 -15.78 -26.64
N PHE A 52 15.28 -15.33 -26.64
CA PHE A 52 15.67 -13.95 -26.39
C PHE A 52 16.02 -13.28 -27.71
N LYS A 53 15.49 -12.09 -27.98
CA LYS A 53 15.78 -11.35 -29.22
C LYS A 53 15.85 -9.85 -28.97
N VAL A 54 16.73 -9.17 -29.70
CA VAL A 54 16.74 -7.70 -29.84
C VAL A 54 16.33 -7.32 -31.26
N ASP A 55 15.22 -6.59 -31.38
CA ASP A 55 14.70 -6.11 -32.64
C ASP A 55 15.58 -5.00 -33.23
N LYS A 56 15.94 -5.13 -34.51
CA LYS A 56 16.85 -4.21 -35.20
C LYS A 56 16.27 -2.82 -35.40
N ALA A 57 14.98 -2.73 -35.72
CA ALA A 57 14.35 -1.46 -36.08
C ALA A 57 13.89 -0.67 -34.84
N THR A 58 13.41 -1.37 -33.82
CA THR A 58 12.77 -0.75 -32.65
C THR A 58 13.62 -0.80 -31.39
N GLY A 59 14.68 -1.63 -31.35
CA GLY A 59 15.46 -1.89 -30.14
C GLY A 59 14.70 -2.66 -29.05
N LYS A 60 13.47 -3.12 -29.33
CA LYS A 60 12.66 -3.87 -28.37
C LYS A 60 13.32 -5.21 -28.05
N ILE A 61 13.24 -5.59 -26.79
CA ILE A 61 13.67 -6.89 -26.30
C ILE A 61 12.46 -7.81 -26.25
N THR A 62 12.60 -9.02 -26.79
CA THR A 62 11.63 -10.10 -26.64
C THR A 62 12.24 -11.17 -25.75
N ILE A 63 11.53 -11.53 -24.68
CA ILE A 63 11.83 -12.72 -23.85
C ILE A 63 10.59 -13.60 -23.92
N ALA A 64 10.65 -14.66 -24.71
CA ALA A 64 9.56 -15.61 -24.88
C ALA A 64 10.00 -16.98 -24.35
N ASP A 65 9.25 -17.53 -23.41
CA ASP A 65 9.43 -18.87 -22.86
C ASP A 65 8.18 -19.74 -23.04
N GLY A 66 7.12 -19.17 -23.65
CA GLY A 66 5.81 -19.80 -23.84
C GLY A 66 4.81 -19.51 -22.72
N THR A 67 5.20 -18.80 -21.66
CA THR A 67 4.31 -18.42 -20.54
C THR A 67 3.90 -16.96 -20.58
N GLN A 68 4.45 -16.16 -21.50
CA GLN A 68 4.10 -14.74 -21.65
C GLN A 68 2.59 -14.53 -21.89
N THR A 69 1.98 -13.61 -21.13
CA THR A 69 0.61 -13.14 -21.34
C THR A 69 0.49 -11.64 -21.04
N ASN A 70 -0.61 -11.02 -21.46
CA ASN A 70 -0.89 -9.63 -21.10
C ASN A 70 -1.01 -9.47 -19.58
N PHE A 71 -0.41 -8.41 -19.05
CA PHE A 71 -0.36 -8.10 -17.61
C PHE A 71 0.40 -9.14 -16.75
N SER A 72 1.29 -9.93 -17.35
CA SER A 72 2.26 -10.75 -16.62
C SER A 72 3.54 -9.96 -16.30
N VAL A 73 4.23 -10.37 -15.24
CA VAL A 73 5.59 -9.93 -14.93
C VAL A 73 6.55 -11.13 -14.99
N LEU A 74 7.80 -10.88 -15.34
CA LEU A 74 8.83 -11.92 -15.35
C LEU A 74 9.33 -12.15 -13.93
N THR A 75 9.07 -13.33 -13.38
CA THR A 75 9.46 -13.74 -12.03
C THR A 75 10.51 -14.84 -12.08
N SER A 76 11.48 -14.83 -11.17
CA SER A 76 12.43 -15.92 -10.97
C SER A 76 12.00 -16.84 -9.83
N ASP A 77 12.13 -18.14 -10.00
CA ASP A 77 12.03 -19.12 -8.92
C ASP A 77 13.36 -19.28 -8.14
N ALA A 78 13.38 -20.19 -7.16
CA ALA A 78 14.55 -20.46 -6.31
C ALA A 78 15.71 -21.14 -7.06
N ASP A 79 15.43 -21.75 -8.22
CA ASP A 79 16.46 -22.34 -9.09
C ASP A 79 17.02 -21.30 -10.09
N GLY A 80 16.54 -20.05 -10.05
CA GLY A 80 16.93 -19.00 -10.99
C GLY A 80 16.22 -19.07 -12.35
N LYS A 81 15.16 -19.86 -12.50
CA LYS A 81 14.38 -19.95 -13.74
C LYS A 81 13.37 -18.82 -13.78
N ALA A 82 13.41 -18.05 -14.86
CA ALA A 82 12.44 -16.99 -15.10
C ALA A 82 11.22 -17.52 -15.86
N SER A 83 10.03 -17.10 -15.47
CA SER A 83 8.78 -17.32 -16.22
C SER A 83 7.84 -16.13 -16.07
N TRP A 84 6.98 -15.92 -17.05
CA TRP A 84 5.98 -14.85 -17.02
C TRP A 84 4.78 -15.30 -16.22
N THR A 85 4.62 -14.69 -15.05
CA THR A 85 3.51 -15.01 -14.15
C THR A 85 2.51 -13.88 -14.16
N LYS A 86 1.23 -14.23 -14.27
CA LYS A 86 0.14 -13.25 -14.12
C LYS A 86 0.07 -12.83 -12.66
N LEU A 87 0.15 -11.54 -12.39
CA LEU A 87 -0.01 -11.06 -11.02
C LEU A 87 -1.45 -11.28 -10.57
N SER A 88 -1.61 -11.99 -9.47
CA SER A 88 -2.86 -12.06 -8.74
C SER A 88 -2.75 -11.18 -7.49
N PHE A 89 -3.88 -10.80 -6.89
CA PHE A 89 -3.86 -10.12 -5.58
C PHE A 89 -3.16 -10.96 -4.49
N GLN A 90 -3.00 -12.28 -4.70
CA GLN A 90 -2.25 -13.18 -3.81
C GLN A 90 -0.73 -13.16 -4.08
N SER A 91 -0.30 -12.63 -5.23
CA SER A 91 1.11 -12.53 -5.63
C SER A 91 1.82 -11.34 -4.98
N PHE A 92 1.07 -10.39 -4.43
CA PHE A 92 1.61 -9.35 -3.57
C PHE A 92 1.61 -9.84 -2.13
N GLY A 93 2.68 -9.54 -1.39
CA GLY A 93 2.63 -9.67 0.07
C GLY A 93 1.41 -8.91 0.61
N SER A 94 0.73 -9.48 1.61
CA SER A 94 -0.41 -8.78 2.21
C SER A 94 0.06 -7.45 2.78
N PHE A 95 -0.52 -6.35 2.29
CA PHE A 95 -0.27 -5.04 2.89
C PHE A 95 -0.61 -5.08 4.39
N PRO A 96 0.20 -4.42 5.24
CA PRO A 96 -0.07 -4.39 6.66
C PRO A 96 -1.49 -3.92 6.95
N ARG A 97 -2.23 -4.73 7.71
CA ARG A 97 -3.56 -4.39 8.23
C ARG A 97 -3.72 -4.96 9.63
N MET A 98 -4.39 -4.19 10.50
CA MET A 98 -4.72 -4.64 11.85
C MET A 98 -6.14 -4.22 12.23
N MET A 99 -6.79 -5.05 13.04
CA MET A 99 -8.00 -4.71 13.79
C MET A 99 -7.91 -5.23 15.22
N VAL A 100 -8.09 -4.34 16.19
CA VAL A 100 -8.20 -4.62 17.62
C VAL A 100 -9.53 -4.06 18.15
N THR A 101 -10.11 -4.68 19.17
CA THR A 101 -11.47 -4.40 19.63
C THR A 101 -11.59 -4.48 21.15
N GLY A 102 -12.77 -4.13 21.65
CA GLY A 102 -13.15 -4.31 23.04
C GLY A 102 -12.76 -3.16 23.96
N ALA A 103 -12.44 -1.98 23.42
CA ALA A 103 -12.23 -0.82 24.26
C ALA A 103 -13.53 -0.45 25.00
N THR A 104 -13.41 -0.25 26.29
CA THR A 104 -14.48 0.21 27.18
C THR A 104 -13.89 1.22 28.16
N THR A 105 -14.74 2.05 28.75
CA THR A 105 -14.32 2.99 29.80
C THR A 105 -15.18 2.82 31.05
N GLY A 106 -14.67 3.34 32.17
CA GLY A 106 -15.55 3.75 33.25
C GLY A 106 -16.42 4.95 32.84
N GLU A 107 -17.09 5.54 33.83
CA GLU A 107 -17.84 6.78 33.64
C GLU A 107 -16.90 7.92 33.25
N LEU A 108 -17.27 8.62 32.17
CA LEU A 108 -16.56 9.79 31.68
C LEU A 108 -16.80 10.98 32.63
N THR A 109 -15.75 11.76 32.87
CA THR A 109 -15.77 12.93 33.76
C THR A 109 -15.42 14.19 32.97
N ASP A 110 -16.13 15.31 33.19
CA ASP A 110 -15.91 16.58 32.49
C ASP A 110 -14.42 16.98 32.49
N GLY A 111 -13.86 17.24 31.31
CA GLY A 111 -12.48 17.69 31.14
C GLY A 111 -11.40 16.66 31.48
N VAL A 112 -11.76 15.40 31.74
CA VAL A 112 -10.79 14.33 32.03
C VAL A 112 -10.58 13.47 30.79
N ARG A 113 -9.35 13.49 30.26
CA ARG A 113 -8.94 12.64 29.15
C ARG A 113 -8.91 11.17 29.57
N VAL A 114 -9.48 10.31 28.75
CA VAL A 114 -9.45 8.85 28.93
C VAL A 114 -8.79 8.20 27.72
N ASN A 115 -7.65 7.55 27.95
CA ASN A 115 -6.97 6.76 26.93
C ASN A 115 -7.72 5.43 26.72
N LEU A 116 -7.97 5.08 25.46
CA LEU A 116 -8.64 3.83 25.12
C LEU A 116 -7.63 2.69 24.99
N THR A 117 -7.90 1.59 25.69
CA THR A 117 -7.17 0.34 25.60
C THR A 117 -8.01 -0.68 24.83
N TYR A 118 -7.46 -1.33 23.81
CA TYR A 118 -8.17 -2.28 22.96
C TYR A 118 -7.67 -3.70 23.22
N PRO A 119 -8.24 -4.44 24.20
CA PRO A 119 -7.65 -5.69 24.71
C PRO A 119 -7.71 -6.87 23.73
N ASN A 120 -8.64 -6.88 22.78
CA ASN A 120 -8.93 -8.04 21.95
C ASN A 120 -8.34 -7.88 20.55
N ILE A 121 -7.55 -8.86 20.11
CA ILE A 121 -7.04 -8.91 18.74
C ILE A 121 -8.09 -9.60 17.85
N GLN A 122 -8.38 -9.04 16.69
CA GLN A 122 -9.21 -9.69 15.67
C GLN A 122 -8.40 -10.08 14.43
N ILE A 123 -7.60 -9.15 13.90
CA ILE A 123 -6.83 -9.36 12.67
C ILE A 123 -5.44 -8.74 12.85
N VAL A 124 -4.40 -9.49 12.53
CA VAL A 124 -3.03 -8.98 12.39
C VAL A 124 -2.44 -9.57 11.11
N MET A 125 -2.27 -8.73 10.10
CA MET A 125 -1.51 -9.06 8.90
C MET A 125 -0.12 -8.43 9.00
N SER A 126 0.88 -9.09 8.39
CA SER A 126 2.30 -8.70 8.31
C SER A 126 2.60 -7.22 8.62
N GLY A 127 3.61 -6.95 9.45
CA GLY A 127 4.06 -5.57 9.71
C GLY A 127 3.44 -4.89 10.94
N PHE A 128 2.73 -5.63 11.79
CA PHE A 128 2.29 -5.12 13.09
C PHE A 128 2.70 -6.06 14.22
N THR A 129 3.01 -5.48 15.38
CA THR A 129 3.14 -6.21 16.65
C THR A 129 2.12 -5.65 17.63
N TYR A 130 1.38 -6.53 18.30
CA TYR A 130 0.44 -6.13 19.34
C TYR A 130 0.96 -6.53 20.72
N GLN A 131 0.91 -5.60 21.67
CA GLN A 131 1.26 -5.86 23.07
C GLN A 131 0.00 -5.85 23.92
N SER A 132 -0.44 -7.03 24.34
CA SER A 132 -1.68 -7.23 25.11
C SER A 132 -1.68 -6.59 26.49
N THR A 133 -0.49 -6.47 27.10
CA THR A 133 -0.32 -5.89 28.45
C THR A 133 -0.75 -4.42 28.49
N ASP A 134 -0.59 -3.72 27.37
CA ASP A 134 -0.77 -2.28 27.27
C ASP A 134 -1.91 -1.91 26.28
N GLY A 135 -2.45 -2.91 25.58
CA GLY A 135 -3.39 -2.76 24.46
C GLY A 135 -2.82 -1.93 23.30
N GLN A 136 -1.49 -1.85 23.20
CA GLN A 136 -0.80 -1.00 22.22
C GLN A 136 -0.52 -1.75 20.92
N VAL A 137 -0.77 -1.05 19.82
CA VAL A 137 -0.48 -1.51 18.46
C VAL A 137 0.80 -0.86 17.98
N ARG A 138 1.85 -1.64 17.70
CA ARG A 138 3.10 -1.15 17.10
C ARG A 138 3.13 -1.40 15.61
N ALA A 139 3.34 -0.35 14.83
CA ALA A 139 3.40 -0.41 13.37
C ALA A 139 4.85 -0.52 12.87
N VAL A 140 5.02 -1.10 11.69
CA VAL A 140 6.21 -0.85 10.87
C VAL A 140 6.15 0.52 10.22
N GLU A 141 7.29 1.04 9.80
CA GLU A 141 7.38 2.31 9.10
C GLU A 141 6.48 2.34 7.85
N GLY A 142 5.72 3.42 7.67
CA GLY A 142 4.78 3.57 6.57
C GLY A 142 3.68 4.60 6.81
N SER A 143 2.83 4.79 5.80
CA SER A 143 1.61 5.61 5.90
C SER A 143 0.41 4.71 6.13
N TYR A 144 -0.50 5.12 7.02
CA TYR A 144 -1.65 4.33 7.43
C TYR A 144 -2.91 5.17 7.49
N ILE A 145 -4.05 4.57 7.13
CA ILE A 145 -5.37 5.02 7.57
C ILE A 145 -5.62 4.37 8.93
N VAL A 146 -5.88 5.18 9.94
CA VAL A 146 -6.25 4.74 11.28
C VAL A 146 -7.70 5.14 11.54
N GLU A 147 -8.54 4.16 11.85
CA GLU A 147 -9.96 4.35 12.13
C GLU A 147 -10.28 3.90 13.55
N THR A 148 -11.18 4.60 14.23
CA THR A 148 -11.86 4.06 15.41
C THR A 148 -13.38 4.16 15.29
N PHE A 149 -14.05 3.17 15.87
CA PHE A 149 -15.49 3.11 16.02
C PHE A 149 -15.79 2.97 17.49
N LEU A 150 -16.50 3.93 18.06
CA LEU A 150 -16.86 3.96 19.46
C LEU A 150 -18.37 3.93 19.59
N THR A 151 -18.85 3.16 20.55
CA THR A 151 -20.25 3.12 20.95
C THR A 151 -20.37 3.69 22.35
N ILE A 152 -21.04 4.82 22.46
CA ILE A 152 -21.21 5.55 23.70
C ILE A 152 -22.63 5.35 24.18
N GLU A 153 -22.76 5.13 25.49
CA GLU A 153 -24.03 4.86 26.14
C GLU A 153 -24.21 5.83 27.30
N ASN A 154 -25.35 6.50 27.28
CA ASN A 154 -25.82 7.39 28.34
C ASN A 154 -26.76 6.60 29.25
N SER A 155 -26.69 6.78 30.56
CA SER A 155 -27.57 6.06 31.49
C SER A 155 -29.01 6.59 31.49
N GLU A 156 -29.90 5.84 32.12
CA GLU A 156 -31.31 6.21 32.36
C GLU A 156 -31.50 7.55 33.07
N GLY A 157 -30.50 8.02 33.82
CA GLY A 157 -30.56 9.32 34.51
C GLY A 157 -30.41 10.53 33.60
N CYS A 158 -30.09 10.36 32.31
CA CYS A 158 -29.95 11.45 31.36
C CYS A 158 -31.30 11.85 30.76
N THR A 159 -31.81 13.05 31.09
CA THR A 159 -33.15 13.52 30.64
C THR A 159 -33.11 14.76 29.75
N GLY A 160 -31.95 15.11 29.19
CA GLY A 160 -31.75 16.23 28.28
C GLY A 160 -31.37 17.55 28.93
N THR A 161 -31.16 17.58 30.25
CA THR A 161 -30.71 18.80 30.95
C THR A 161 -29.20 18.99 30.91
N SER A 162 -28.45 17.88 30.94
CA SER A 162 -27.01 17.86 30.69
C SER A 162 -26.74 18.03 29.21
N VAL A 163 -25.68 18.77 28.88
CA VAL A 163 -25.16 18.86 27.52
C VAL A 163 -23.75 18.26 27.46
N MET A 164 -23.45 17.54 26.39
CA MET A 164 -22.15 16.90 26.18
C MET A 164 -21.61 17.23 24.81
N GLY A 165 -20.31 17.49 24.76
CA GLY A 165 -19.47 17.43 23.57
C GLY A 165 -18.39 16.37 23.79
N LEU A 166 -17.94 15.78 22.69
CA LEU A 166 -16.95 14.71 22.71
C LEU A 166 -15.84 15.05 21.73
N GLU A 167 -14.62 15.10 22.25
CA GLU A 167 -13.42 15.16 21.43
C GLU A 167 -12.80 13.76 21.37
N VAL A 168 -12.55 13.27 20.16
CA VAL A 168 -11.81 12.02 19.93
C VAL A 168 -10.47 12.38 19.31
N GLU A 169 -9.41 12.06 20.05
CA GLU A 169 -8.03 12.45 19.74
C GLU A 169 -7.22 11.22 19.32
N LEU A 170 -6.44 11.34 18.25
CA LEU A 170 -5.46 10.33 17.88
C LEU A 170 -4.21 10.48 18.73
N MET A 171 -3.82 9.38 19.35
CA MET A 171 -2.64 9.30 20.20
C MET A 171 -1.53 8.58 19.45
N ARG A 172 -0.31 9.11 19.49
CA ARG A 172 0.92 8.41 19.07
C ARG A 172 1.92 8.49 20.19
N ASN A 173 2.47 7.35 20.57
CA ASN A 173 3.47 7.25 21.65
C ASN A 173 3.01 7.86 22.98
N GLY A 174 1.69 7.83 23.25
CA GLY A 174 1.11 8.39 24.48
C GLY A 174 0.87 9.89 24.45
N GLU A 175 1.12 10.57 23.33
CA GLU A 175 0.85 11.99 23.13
C GLU A 175 -0.26 12.20 22.09
N VAL A 176 -1.06 13.25 22.26
CA VAL A 176 -2.02 13.69 21.25
C VAL A 176 -1.23 14.32 20.10
N ILE A 177 -1.43 13.78 18.90
CA ILE A 177 -0.73 14.26 17.70
C ILE A 177 -1.63 15.02 16.73
N ASP A 178 -2.95 14.84 16.85
CA ASP A 178 -3.92 15.59 16.06
C ASP A 178 -5.09 16.05 16.94
N TYR A 179 -5.48 17.30 16.74
CA TYR A 179 -6.35 18.05 17.63
C TYR A 179 -7.66 18.44 16.92
N PRO A 180 -8.79 18.17 17.58
CA PRO A 180 -9.40 16.84 17.59
C PRO A 180 -9.89 16.45 16.19
N ILE A 181 -9.85 15.16 15.85
CA ILE A 181 -10.33 14.67 14.53
C ILE A 181 -11.86 14.75 14.46
N LEU A 182 -12.51 14.74 15.62
CA LEU A 182 -13.94 14.98 15.78
C LEU A 182 -14.15 15.86 17.02
N ASP A 183 -14.84 16.98 16.82
CA ASP A 183 -15.35 17.89 17.85
C ASP A 183 -16.88 17.90 17.76
N GLU A 184 -17.53 17.05 18.56
CA GLU A 184 -18.98 17.07 18.68
C GLU A 184 -19.42 18.29 19.51
N LYS A 185 -20.25 19.14 18.89
CA LYS A 185 -20.86 20.28 19.59
C LYS A 185 -21.62 19.82 20.82
N LEU A 186 -21.62 20.67 21.86
CA LEU A 186 -22.46 20.50 23.05
C LEU A 186 -23.92 20.27 22.67
N THR A 187 -24.44 19.08 22.93
CA THR A 187 -25.83 18.70 22.65
C THR A 187 -26.49 18.09 23.89
N PRO A 188 -27.81 18.29 24.07
CA PRO A 188 -28.57 17.66 25.15
C PRO A 188 -28.44 16.14 25.16
N VAL A 189 -28.20 15.57 26.34
CA VAL A 189 -27.96 14.13 26.51
C VAL A 189 -29.20 13.45 27.09
N TYR A 190 -29.70 12.43 26.40
CA TYR A 190 -30.81 11.58 26.84
C TYR A 190 -30.33 10.16 27.12
N HIS A 191 -31.19 9.30 27.65
CA HIS A 191 -30.92 7.86 27.70
C HIS A 191 -30.93 7.28 26.28
N ASP A 192 -29.77 7.26 25.65
CA ASP A 192 -29.57 6.75 24.32
C ASP A 192 -28.18 6.14 24.14
N LYS A 193 -27.98 5.62 22.92
CA LYS A 193 -26.75 4.98 22.49
C LYS A 193 -26.42 5.51 21.11
N TYR A 194 -25.20 6.02 20.96
CA TYR A 194 -24.76 6.58 19.70
C TYR A 194 -23.38 6.06 19.30
N ILE A 195 -23.07 6.22 18.01
CA ILE A 195 -21.86 5.68 17.40
C ILE A 195 -21.06 6.85 16.86
N THR A 196 -19.81 6.94 17.30
CA THR A 196 -18.83 7.90 16.79
C THR A 196 -17.80 7.15 15.97
N LYS A 197 -17.54 7.63 14.76
CA LYS A 197 -16.51 7.10 13.86
C LYS A 197 -15.50 8.19 13.52
N VAL A 198 -14.22 7.86 13.65
CA VAL A 198 -13.11 8.74 13.31
C VAL A 198 -12.15 8.00 12.37
N SER A 199 -11.54 8.73 11.43
CA SER A 199 -10.58 8.20 10.46
C SER A 199 -9.54 9.27 10.15
N GLU A 200 -8.25 8.93 10.21
CA GLU A 200 -7.15 9.86 9.94
C GLU A 200 -6.01 9.17 9.17
N VAL A 201 -5.21 9.94 8.43
CA VAL A 201 -4.01 9.44 7.74
C VAL A 201 -2.77 9.83 8.51
N ILE A 202 -1.93 8.86 8.85
CA ILE A 202 -0.73 9.08 9.65
C ILE A 202 0.50 8.37 9.08
N GLY A 203 1.63 9.07 9.06
CA GLY A 203 2.95 8.48 8.87
C GLY A 203 3.51 7.97 10.18
N LEU A 204 3.88 6.69 10.23
CA LEU A 204 4.48 6.02 11.38
C LEU A 204 5.91 5.59 11.04
N VAL A 205 6.78 5.59 12.04
CA VAL A 205 8.09 4.97 11.99
C VAL A 205 8.10 3.70 12.83
N THR A 206 9.09 2.84 12.60
CA THR A 206 9.20 1.55 13.31
C THR A 206 9.18 1.75 14.82
N GLY A 207 8.25 1.07 15.50
CA GLY A 207 8.14 1.06 16.96
C GLY A 207 7.13 2.06 17.53
N ASP A 208 6.65 3.02 16.71
CA ASP A 208 5.52 3.87 17.08
C ASP A 208 4.32 3.01 17.46
N TYR A 209 3.58 3.46 18.45
CA TYR A 209 2.25 2.92 18.74
C TYR A 209 1.17 3.98 18.66
N VAL A 210 -0.03 3.52 18.27
CA VAL A 210 -1.19 4.36 18.05
C VAL A 210 -2.36 3.88 18.89
N SER A 211 -3.11 4.82 19.47
CA SER A 211 -4.39 4.58 20.13
C SER A 211 -5.30 5.79 19.91
N PHE A 212 -6.49 5.76 20.50
CA PHE A 212 -7.32 6.96 20.62
C PHE A 212 -7.49 7.32 22.08
N SER A 213 -7.78 8.59 22.34
CA SER A 213 -8.27 9.06 23.62
C SER A 213 -9.54 9.88 23.43
N ILE A 214 -10.28 10.04 24.52
CA ILE A 214 -11.51 10.81 24.55
C ILE A 214 -11.36 11.92 25.58
N LEU A 215 -11.71 13.14 25.20
CA LEU A 215 -11.87 14.27 26.10
C LEU A 215 -13.33 14.75 26.07
N PRO A 216 -14.14 14.40 27.08
CA PRO A 216 -15.53 14.82 27.16
C PRO A 216 -15.63 16.24 27.73
N THR A 217 -16.51 17.06 27.16
CA THR A 217 -16.97 18.30 27.77
C THR A 217 -18.42 18.12 28.21
N ILE A 218 -18.67 18.08 29.51
CA ILE A 218 -20.00 17.85 30.10
C ILE A 218 -20.40 19.10 30.89
N LYS A 219 -21.53 19.71 30.56
CA LYS A 219 -22.08 20.86 31.29
C LYS A 219 -23.45 20.53 31.87
N SER A 220 -23.72 21.11 33.04
CA SER A 220 -24.95 20.88 33.82
C SER A 220 -25.18 19.38 34.10
N PRO A 221 -24.22 18.66 34.72
CA PRO A 221 -24.36 17.23 34.95
C PRO A 221 -25.58 16.95 35.86
N GLN A 222 -26.46 16.08 35.38
CA GLN A 222 -27.65 15.65 36.09
C GLN A 222 -27.31 14.47 36.99
N ALA A 223 -27.87 14.45 38.20
CA ALA A 223 -27.67 13.32 39.12
C ALA A 223 -28.16 12.00 38.48
N GLY A 224 -27.29 11.00 38.46
CA GLY A 224 -27.56 9.69 37.86
C GLY A 224 -27.36 9.62 36.34
N CYS A 225 -27.06 10.73 35.66
CA CYS A 225 -26.66 10.73 34.25
C CYS A 225 -25.16 10.44 34.15
N THR A 226 -24.82 9.29 33.56
CA THR A 226 -23.45 8.81 33.40
C THR A 226 -23.24 8.44 31.94
N ILE A 227 -22.02 8.65 31.45
CA ILE A 227 -21.68 8.44 30.05
C ILE A 227 -20.45 7.56 29.99
N LYS A 228 -20.43 6.54 29.12
CA LYS A 228 -19.28 5.64 28.98
C LYS A 228 -19.18 5.06 27.58
N VAL A 229 -17.98 4.64 27.21
CA VAL A 229 -17.77 3.79 26.03
C VAL A 229 -18.08 2.34 26.40
N THR A 230 -19.05 1.76 25.71
CA THR A 230 -19.44 0.34 25.90
C THR A 230 -18.86 -0.59 24.85
N LYS A 231 -18.38 -0.04 23.73
CA LYS A 231 -17.64 -0.77 22.70
C LYS A 231 -16.69 0.17 21.96
N GLY A 232 -15.48 -0.29 21.68
CA GLY A 232 -14.55 0.44 20.84
C GLY A 232 -13.68 -0.50 20.00
N ASP A 233 -13.56 -0.16 18.71
CA ASP A 233 -12.74 -0.87 17.73
C ASP A 233 -11.69 0.09 17.16
N LEU A 234 -10.47 -0.39 16.91
CA LEU A 234 -9.40 0.33 16.21
C LEU A 234 -8.95 -0.50 15.01
N LYS A 235 -8.84 0.16 13.86
CA LYS A 235 -8.42 -0.44 12.61
C LYS A 235 -7.30 0.37 11.98
N MET A 236 -6.28 -0.31 11.48
CA MET A 236 -5.16 0.29 10.76
C MET A 236 -4.99 -0.38 9.40
N THR A 237 -4.85 0.42 8.35
CA THR A 237 -4.66 -0.05 6.98
C THR A 237 -3.51 0.70 6.32
N TYR A 238 -2.48 -0.03 5.89
CA TYR A 238 -1.35 0.55 5.17
C TYR A 238 -1.78 1.17 3.83
N ILE A 239 -1.20 2.33 3.52
CA ILE A 239 -1.36 3.06 2.26
C ILE A 239 -0.05 2.88 1.47
N PRO A 240 -0.08 2.19 0.31
CA PRO A 240 1.10 1.96 -0.52
C PRO A 240 1.60 3.21 -1.26
#